data_AF-A0A9P8CAR0-F1
#
_entry.id   AF-A0A9P8CAR0-F1
#
_cell.length_a   1.000
_cell.length_b   1.000
_cell.length_c   1.000
_cell.angle_alpha   90.00
_cell.angle_beta   90.00
_cell.angle_gamma   90.00
#
_symmetry.space_group_name_H-M   'P 1'
#
loop_
_entity.id
_entity.type
_entity.pdbx_description
1 polymer ?
#
loop_
_entity_poly.entity_id
_entity_poly.type
_entity_poly.pdbx_seq_one_letter_code
_entity_poly.pdbx_strand_id
1 'polypeptide(L)'
;LLLCNDSQQSIQLADWNALVNLPSRLASDVREQFYPNGPLEEDLELVSSEYRRTKFLVSLDDEIYHSAYEAVLQFSDQRFPDIQATLRTSRNDGKAISRLMSHVVQWLNPSPSEVGDRENNKPQLWRDLIYPFTICSNSSQGSTEGQARELQRQIFDIVRGRVGELSSLTVMPDKGGDAYLERFQIPIWKEILIAVHPMIGAQFQGVLAKFNTQDPATIISQRESTLISAIRLGIRQVPEVAQNPALRSDQALDIIMTKITPFIVAWASEQCTEALRVQRSGQAPPWPPSILQSVTSELKKLETMLPQPKRRTVPWLQSSAVPQSSLRSNSAYRISP
;
A
#
# COMPACT_ATOMS: atom_id res chain seq x y z
N LEU A 1 5.89 25.08 -1.47
CA LEU A 1 5.97 26.34 -2.25
C LEU A 1 5.47 27.49 -1.39
N LEU A 2 6.39 28.26 -0.81
CA LEU A 2 6.08 29.54 -0.20
C LEU A 2 5.91 30.56 -1.32
N LEU A 3 4.75 30.53 -1.97
CA LEU A 3 4.31 31.65 -2.80
C LEU A 3 3.71 32.66 -1.84
N CYS A 4 4.24 33.88 -1.82
CA CYS A 4 3.71 34.98 -1.02
C CYS A 4 2.18 35.07 -1.20
N ASN A 5 1.46 35.45 -0.14
CA ASN A 5 -0.01 35.37 -0.06
C ASN A 5 -0.75 36.03 -1.25
N ASP A 6 -0.17 37.06 -1.86
CA ASP A 6 -0.78 37.76 -3.00
C ASP A 6 -0.66 36.98 -4.33
N SER A 7 0.28 36.03 -4.43
CA SER A 7 0.55 35.24 -5.65
C SER A 7 -0.31 33.97 -5.76
N GLN A 8 -0.98 33.55 -4.67
CA GLN A 8 -1.81 32.33 -4.65
C GLN A 8 -3.10 32.49 -5.45
N GLN A 9 -3.59 33.72 -5.64
CA GLN A 9 -4.76 34.02 -6.48
C GLN A 9 -4.44 34.00 -7.99
N SER A 10 -3.16 33.92 -8.34
CA SER A 10 -2.67 34.07 -9.71
C SER A 10 -2.52 32.74 -10.45
N ILE A 11 -2.43 31.61 -9.74
CA ILE A 11 -2.26 30.29 -10.37
C ILE A 11 -3.59 29.76 -10.89
N GLN A 12 -3.71 29.60 -12.20
CA GLN A 12 -4.91 29.01 -12.79
C GLN A 12 -4.91 27.48 -12.64
N LEU A 13 -6.10 26.88 -12.71
CA LEU A 13 -6.26 25.42 -12.65
C LEU A 13 -5.46 24.70 -13.77
N ALA A 14 -5.34 25.33 -14.94
CA ALA A 14 -4.54 24.80 -16.05
C ALA A 14 -3.05 24.74 -15.70
N ASP A 15 -2.51 25.78 -15.06
CA ASP A 15 -1.14 25.83 -14.56
C ASP A 15 -0.89 24.76 -13.50
N TRP A 16 -1.85 24.60 -12.59
CA TRP A 16 -1.80 23.59 -11.55
C TRP A 16 -1.75 22.17 -12.14
N ASN A 17 -2.61 21.87 -13.11
CA ASN A 17 -2.61 20.58 -13.80
C ASN A 17 -1.29 20.34 -14.56
N ALA A 18 -0.70 21.39 -15.12
CA ALA A 18 0.59 21.30 -15.80
C ALA A 18 1.72 20.96 -14.82
N LEU A 19 1.70 21.52 -13.61
CA LEU A 19 2.64 21.19 -12.52
C LEU A 19 2.43 19.78 -11.95
N VAL A 20 1.19 19.32 -11.82
CA VAL A 20 0.84 17.97 -11.36
C VAL A 20 1.33 16.90 -12.33
N ASN A 21 1.24 17.15 -13.64
CA ASN A 21 1.57 16.18 -14.69
C ASN A 21 3.05 16.20 -15.13
N LEU A 22 3.95 16.78 -14.33
CA LEU A 22 5.39 16.74 -14.60
C LEU A 22 5.86 15.27 -14.68
N PRO A 23 6.35 14.78 -15.85
CA PRO A 23 6.66 13.37 -16.07
C PRO A 23 7.78 12.85 -15.14
N SER A 24 8.83 13.67 -15.00
CA SER A 24 9.84 13.55 -13.95
C SER A 24 10.20 14.95 -13.46
N ARG A 25 10.83 15.03 -12.28
CA ARG A 25 11.38 16.30 -11.75
C ARG A 25 12.89 16.39 -11.95
N LEU A 26 13.39 15.71 -12.98
CA LEU A 26 14.73 15.96 -13.47
C LEU A 26 14.80 17.38 -14.03
N ALA A 27 15.98 18.00 -13.94
CA ALA A 27 16.18 19.37 -14.38
C ALA A 27 15.78 19.59 -15.85
N SER A 28 15.94 18.57 -16.70
CA SER A 28 15.52 18.58 -18.10
C SER A 28 14.01 18.80 -18.27
N ASP A 29 13.21 18.06 -17.52
CA ASP A 29 11.75 18.01 -17.68
C ASP A 29 11.10 19.24 -17.06
N VAL A 30 11.63 19.70 -15.92
CA VAL A 30 11.21 20.96 -15.30
C VAL A 30 11.58 22.13 -16.19
N ARG A 31 12.75 22.12 -16.83
CA ARG A 31 13.14 23.13 -17.81
C ARG A 31 12.25 23.10 -19.04
N GLU A 32 11.97 21.95 -19.64
CA GLU A 32 11.06 21.85 -20.79
C GLU A 32 9.67 22.40 -20.44
N GLN A 33 9.24 22.23 -19.19
CA GLN A 33 7.96 22.73 -18.72
C GLN A 33 7.91 24.26 -18.55
N PHE A 34 8.97 24.89 -18.03
CA PHE A 34 9.02 26.33 -17.74
C PHE A 34 9.64 27.15 -18.88
N TYR A 35 10.71 26.65 -19.49
CA TYR A 35 11.49 27.31 -20.54
C TYR A 35 11.73 26.40 -21.75
N PRO A 36 10.66 26.02 -22.49
CA PRO A 36 10.76 25.08 -23.62
C PRO A 36 11.66 25.59 -24.76
N ASN A 37 11.80 26.91 -24.89
CA ASN A 37 12.58 27.55 -25.94
C ASN A 37 13.92 28.11 -25.43
N GLY A 38 14.27 27.86 -24.17
CA GLY A 38 15.50 28.38 -23.57
C GLY A 38 16.76 27.69 -24.08
N PRO A 39 17.93 28.36 -24.04
CA PRO A 39 19.20 27.77 -24.42
C PRO A 39 19.56 26.54 -23.55
N LEU A 40 20.35 25.63 -24.13
CA LEU A 40 20.64 24.32 -23.54
C LEU A 40 21.68 24.36 -22.40
N GLU A 41 22.47 25.44 -22.29
CA GLU A 41 23.58 25.62 -21.34
C GLU A 41 23.28 26.67 -20.25
N GLU A 42 24.03 26.61 -19.16
CA GLU A 42 23.85 27.20 -17.81
C GLU A 42 23.67 28.74 -17.71
N ASP A 43 23.54 29.46 -18.82
CA ASP A 43 23.29 30.91 -18.85
C ASP A 43 21.80 31.27 -18.62
N LEU A 44 21.13 30.53 -17.73
CA LEU A 44 19.78 30.86 -17.27
C LEU A 44 19.77 32.05 -16.30
N GLU A 45 20.92 32.61 -15.92
CA GLU A 45 20.95 33.85 -15.12
C GLU A 45 20.36 35.08 -15.86
N LEU A 46 20.11 34.95 -17.16
CA LEU A 46 19.47 35.95 -18.02
C LEU A 46 18.16 35.42 -18.62
N VAL A 47 17.23 34.95 -17.78
CA VAL A 47 15.92 34.50 -18.27
C VAL A 47 15.08 35.67 -18.78
N SER A 48 15.19 35.94 -20.08
CA SER A 48 14.24 36.76 -20.84
C SER A 48 12.84 36.16 -20.79
N SER A 49 11.81 37.00 -20.61
CA SER A 49 10.39 36.63 -20.74
C SER A 49 10.05 35.94 -22.06
N GLU A 50 10.91 36.08 -23.07
CA GLU A 50 10.80 35.46 -24.40
C GLU A 50 10.89 33.93 -24.39
N TYR A 51 11.59 33.35 -23.42
CA TYR A 51 11.77 31.89 -23.35
C TYR A 51 10.74 31.18 -22.48
N ARG A 52 9.88 31.95 -21.78
CA ARG A 52 8.82 31.40 -20.95
C ARG A 52 7.88 30.56 -21.78
N ARG A 53 7.38 29.49 -21.17
CA ARG A 53 6.25 28.78 -21.74
C ARG A 53 5.05 29.70 -21.87
N THR A 54 4.57 29.86 -23.10
CA THR A 54 3.35 30.60 -23.40
C THR A 54 2.16 29.99 -22.66
N LYS A 55 1.30 30.85 -22.08
CA LYS A 55 0.07 30.45 -21.39
C LYS A 55 0.27 29.58 -20.14
N PHE A 56 1.44 29.64 -19.52
CA PHE A 56 1.73 28.97 -18.26
C PHE A 56 2.19 29.99 -17.22
N LEU A 57 1.53 30.03 -16.06
CA LEU A 57 1.79 30.97 -14.96
C LEU A 57 1.90 32.44 -15.44
N VAL A 58 1.05 32.82 -16.39
CA VAL A 58 1.12 34.10 -17.14
C VAL A 58 1.05 35.34 -16.26
N SER A 59 0.36 35.21 -15.13
CA SER A 59 0.17 36.27 -14.16
C SER A 59 1.35 36.47 -13.21
N LEU A 60 2.37 35.61 -13.27
CA LEU A 60 3.61 35.79 -12.52
C LEU A 60 4.55 36.69 -13.31
N ASP A 61 5.17 37.65 -12.61
CA ASP A 61 6.24 38.48 -13.17
C ASP A 61 7.52 37.67 -13.43
N ASP A 62 8.55 38.36 -13.89
CA ASP A 62 9.73 37.67 -14.38
C ASP A 62 10.48 36.92 -13.28
N GLU A 63 10.64 37.60 -12.15
CA GLU A 63 11.35 37.12 -10.97
C GLU A 63 10.60 35.98 -10.28
N ILE A 64 9.30 36.14 -10.01
CA ILE A 64 8.50 35.15 -9.27
C ILE A 64 8.35 33.85 -10.08
N TYR A 65 8.22 33.95 -11.41
CA TYR A 65 8.18 32.78 -12.27
C TYR A 65 9.49 31.99 -12.22
N HIS A 66 10.64 32.68 -12.21
CA HIS A 66 11.95 32.03 -12.09
C HIS A 66 12.14 31.40 -10.71
N SER A 67 11.74 32.09 -9.64
CA SER A 67 11.75 31.50 -8.29
C SER A 67 10.83 30.27 -8.19
N ALA A 68 9.71 30.24 -8.92
CA ALA A 68 8.85 29.05 -8.97
C ALA A 68 9.54 27.88 -9.69
N TYR A 69 10.29 28.15 -10.77
CA TYR A 69 11.14 27.15 -11.44
C TYR A 69 12.20 26.57 -10.49
N GLU A 70 12.97 27.42 -9.82
CA GLU A 70 13.99 27.00 -8.85
C GLU A 70 13.39 26.19 -7.70
N ALA A 71 12.23 26.62 -7.17
CA ALA A 71 11.56 25.90 -6.10
C ALA A 71 11.09 24.50 -6.54
N VAL A 72 10.65 24.33 -7.79
CA VAL A 72 10.26 23.00 -8.31
C VAL A 72 11.47 22.07 -8.42
N LEU A 73 12.64 22.61 -8.80
CA LEU A 73 13.90 21.86 -8.82
C LEU A 73 14.37 21.51 -7.40
N GLN A 74 14.33 22.46 -6.48
CA GLN A 74 14.79 22.29 -5.10
C GLN A 74 13.93 21.29 -4.32
N PHE A 75 12.61 21.28 -4.56
CA PHE A 75 11.66 20.38 -3.89
C PHE A 75 11.16 19.28 -4.84
N SER A 76 12.09 18.58 -5.50
CA SER A 76 11.80 17.48 -6.43
C SER A 76 11.09 16.29 -5.77
N ASP A 77 11.27 16.09 -4.46
CA ASP A 77 10.63 15.01 -3.69
C ASP A 77 9.15 15.30 -3.35
N GLN A 78 8.70 16.55 -3.45
CA GLN A 78 7.35 16.97 -3.05
C GLN A 78 6.39 17.04 -4.23
N ARG A 79 5.49 16.06 -4.38
CA ARG A 79 4.48 16.07 -5.46
C ARG A 79 3.44 17.18 -5.25
N PHE A 80 3.04 17.82 -6.35
CA PHE A 80 1.88 18.70 -6.35
C PHE A 80 0.61 17.87 -6.14
N PRO A 81 -0.25 18.22 -5.18
CA PRO A 81 -1.49 17.49 -4.99
C PRO A 81 -2.40 17.65 -6.20
N ASP A 82 -2.84 16.53 -6.79
CA ASP A 82 -3.81 16.55 -7.88
C ASP A 82 -5.21 16.91 -7.34
N ILE A 83 -5.55 18.19 -7.41
CA ILE A 83 -6.84 18.72 -6.95
C ILE A 83 -7.98 18.13 -7.78
N GLN A 84 -7.80 17.88 -9.07
CA GLN A 84 -8.85 17.31 -9.93
C GLN A 84 -9.12 15.84 -9.62
N ALA A 85 -8.09 15.02 -9.45
CA ALA A 85 -8.27 13.64 -8.97
C ALA A 85 -8.89 13.63 -7.56
N THR A 86 -8.52 14.58 -6.71
CA THR A 86 -9.10 14.73 -5.37
C THR A 86 -10.58 15.11 -5.45
N LEU A 87 -10.97 16.04 -6.32
CA LEU A 87 -12.36 16.45 -6.55
C LEU A 87 -13.19 15.39 -7.29
N ARG A 88 -12.55 14.51 -8.06
CA ARG A 88 -13.16 13.35 -8.74
C ARG A 88 -13.30 12.13 -7.83
N THR A 89 -12.82 12.17 -6.59
CA THR A 89 -13.09 11.10 -5.63
C THR A 89 -14.60 10.88 -5.53
N SER A 90 -15.03 9.62 -5.66
CA SER A 90 -16.47 9.34 -5.62
C SER A 90 -17.03 9.76 -4.26
N ARG A 91 -18.34 10.06 -4.19
CA ARG A 91 -19.01 10.35 -2.91
C ARG A 91 -18.77 9.25 -1.86
N ASN A 92 -18.59 8.01 -2.32
CA ASN A 92 -18.28 6.88 -1.45
C ASN A 92 -16.82 6.91 -0.97
N ASP A 93 -15.87 7.29 -1.83
CA ASP A 93 -14.47 7.45 -1.45
C ASP A 93 -14.29 8.58 -0.44
N GLY A 94 -14.96 9.72 -0.66
CA GLY A 94 -14.95 10.82 0.31
C GLY A 94 -15.49 10.42 1.68
N LYS A 95 -16.56 9.59 1.72
CA LYS A 95 -17.06 9.02 2.98
C LYS A 95 -16.07 8.05 3.61
N ALA A 96 -15.43 7.21 2.82
CA ALA A 96 -14.45 6.24 3.30
C ALA A 96 -13.24 6.94 3.93
N ILE A 97 -12.72 7.96 3.23
CA ILE A 97 -11.61 8.80 3.69
C ILE A 97 -12.00 9.57 4.96
N SER A 98 -13.20 10.16 5.00
CA SER A 98 -13.68 10.87 6.20
C SER A 98 -13.76 9.94 7.41
N ARG A 99 -14.26 8.70 7.23
CA ARG A 99 -14.31 7.71 8.31
C ARG A 99 -12.92 7.29 8.74
N LEU A 100 -12.02 7.02 7.79
CA LEU A 100 -10.62 6.72 8.10
C LEU A 100 -9.99 7.82 8.96
N MET A 101 -10.19 9.09 8.61
CA MET A 101 -9.69 10.20 9.43
C MET A 101 -10.27 10.18 10.85
N SER A 102 -11.55 9.85 11.02
CA SER A 102 -12.13 9.66 12.36
C SER A 102 -11.47 8.52 13.14
N HIS A 103 -11.10 7.41 12.47
CA HIS A 103 -10.31 6.35 13.11
C HIS A 103 -8.97 6.88 13.60
N VAL A 104 -8.22 7.58 12.74
CA VAL A 104 -6.90 8.12 13.08
C VAL A 104 -7.00 9.13 14.22
N VAL A 105 -8.01 10.01 14.22
CA VAL A 105 -8.23 10.94 15.33
C VAL A 105 -8.47 10.18 16.63
N GLN A 106 -9.30 9.13 16.63
CA GLN A 106 -9.53 8.31 17.83
C GLN A 106 -8.30 7.54 18.32
N TRP A 107 -7.31 7.31 17.44
CA TRP A 107 -6.05 6.73 17.89
C TRP A 107 -5.26 7.68 18.78
N LEU A 108 -5.46 8.98 18.63
CA LEU A 108 -4.58 10.02 19.19
C LEU A 108 -5.28 10.93 20.20
N ASN A 109 -6.59 11.15 20.02
CA ASN A 109 -7.39 12.02 20.87
C ASN A 109 -8.42 11.17 21.66
N PRO A 110 -8.35 11.18 23.01
CA PRO A 110 -9.29 10.44 23.86
C PRO A 110 -10.72 10.98 23.79
N SER A 111 -10.91 12.23 23.36
CA SER A 111 -12.21 12.89 23.20
C SER A 111 -12.31 13.59 21.83
N PRO A 112 -12.49 12.82 20.73
CA PRO A 112 -12.66 13.39 19.39
C PRO A 112 -13.88 14.29 19.32
N SER A 113 -13.84 15.32 18.46
CA SER A 113 -15.05 16.05 18.10
C SER A 113 -16.00 15.12 17.34
N GLU A 114 -17.26 15.03 17.77
CA GLU A 114 -18.26 14.25 17.05
C GLU A 114 -18.60 14.91 15.71
N VAL A 115 -18.27 14.24 14.60
CA VAL A 115 -18.66 14.73 13.27
C VAL A 115 -20.04 14.20 12.94
N GLY A 116 -21.07 15.00 13.25
CA GLY A 116 -22.45 14.70 12.84
C GLY A 116 -22.62 14.71 11.31
N ASP A 117 -23.45 13.81 10.78
CA ASP A 117 -23.72 13.66 9.34
C ASP A 117 -24.34 14.91 8.67
N ARG A 118 -24.83 15.88 9.45
CA ARG A 118 -25.68 16.99 8.99
C ARG A 118 -25.26 18.40 9.42
N GLU A 119 -24.13 18.58 10.09
CA GLU A 119 -23.72 19.93 10.51
C GLU A 119 -22.89 20.61 9.43
N ASN A 120 -23.30 21.82 9.02
CA ASN A 120 -22.57 22.65 8.06
C ASN A 120 -21.27 23.23 8.66
N ASN A 121 -21.16 23.24 9.99
CA ASN A 121 -19.98 23.69 10.74
C ASN A 121 -19.14 22.50 11.22
N LYS A 122 -18.86 21.53 10.34
CA LYS A 122 -18.06 20.35 10.71
C LYS A 122 -16.74 20.82 11.33
N PRO A 123 -16.43 20.49 12.59
CA PRO A 123 -15.09 20.69 13.11
C PRO A 123 -14.16 19.95 12.16
N GLN A 124 -13.19 20.66 11.61
CA GLN A 124 -12.31 20.07 10.63
C GLN A 124 -11.48 19.02 11.38
N LEU A 125 -11.68 17.73 11.09
CA LEU A 125 -11.04 16.59 11.80
C LEU A 125 -9.53 16.75 11.99
N TRP A 126 -8.86 17.52 11.13
CA TRP A 126 -7.44 17.85 11.27
C TRP A 126 -7.11 18.68 12.52
N ARG A 127 -8.05 19.46 13.06
CA ARG A 127 -7.86 20.20 14.32
C ARG A 127 -7.73 19.27 15.51
N ASP A 128 -8.46 18.15 15.49
CA ASP A 128 -8.33 17.13 16.54
C ASP A 128 -7.00 16.36 16.43
N LEU A 129 -6.33 16.40 15.28
CA LEU A 129 -4.96 15.89 15.12
C LEU A 129 -3.91 16.82 15.72
N ILE A 130 -4.24 18.08 16.06
CA ILE A 130 -3.32 19.02 16.71
C ILE A 130 -3.07 18.61 18.17
N TYR A 131 -4.09 18.04 18.82
CA TYR A 131 -4.08 17.64 20.23
C TYR A 131 -2.79 16.88 20.65
N PRO A 132 -2.40 15.76 20.00
CA PRO A 132 -1.17 15.05 20.35
C PRO A 132 0.12 15.88 20.20
N PHE A 133 0.18 16.79 19.22
CA PHE A 133 1.35 17.65 19.01
C PHE A 133 1.47 18.76 20.07
N THR A 134 0.34 19.23 20.62
CA THR A 134 0.32 20.25 21.68
C THR A 134 0.75 19.74 23.04
N ILE A 135 0.54 18.44 23.33
CA ILE A 135 0.95 17.83 24.59
C ILE A 135 2.47 17.62 24.63
N CYS A 136 3.10 17.42 23.46
CA CYS A 136 4.49 16.99 23.37
C CYS A 136 5.50 18.10 23.17
N SER A 137 5.06 19.30 22.77
CA SER A 137 5.96 20.32 22.27
C SER A 137 5.78 21.63 23.01
N ASN A 138 6.88 22.20 23.53
CA ASN A 138 6.98 23.63 23.87
C ASN A 138 7.03 24.52 22.60
N SER A 139 6.56 24.00 21.46
CA SER A 139 6.67 24.64 20.16
C SER A 139 5.54 25.65 19.96
N SER A 140 5.80 26.64 19.11
CA SER A 140 4.81 27.63 18.74
C SER A 140 3.65 26.97 17.98
N GLN A 141 2.45 27.53 18.12
CA GLN A 141 1.20 27.05 17.51
C GLN A 141 1.30 26.82 15.99
N GLY A 142 2.13 27.58 15.27
CA GLY A 142 2.36 27.38 13.84
C GLY A 142 3.11 26.09 13.49
N SER A 143 3.96 25.59 14.38
CA SER A 143 4.71 24.34 14.17
C SER A 143 3.83 23.10 14.33
N THR A 144 2.88 23.12 15.29
CA THR A 144 1.98 21.99 15.56
C THR A 144 0.92 21.83 14.47
N GLU A 145 0.41 22.94 13.93
CA GLU A 145 -0.49 22.90 12.78
C GLU A 145 0.21 22.36 11.52
N GLY A 146 1.47 22.74 11.29
CA GLY A 146 2.27 22.21 10.19
C GLY A 146 2.45 20.69 10.27
N GLN A 147 2.74 20.16 11.46
CA GLN A 147 2.87 18.72 11.71
C GLN A 147 1.55 17.97 11.51
N ALA A 148 0.43 18.51 11.99
CA ALA A 148 -0.89 17.91 11.78
C ALA A 148 -1.28 17.85 10.30
N ARG A 149 -0.99 18.92 9.54
CA ARG A 149 -1.23 18.96 8.09
C ARG A 149 -0.34 17.98 7.33
N GLU A 150 0.92 17.87 7.72
CA GLU A 150 1.85 16.92 7.10
C GLU A 150 1.43 15.47 7.37
N LEU A 151 1.00 15.15 8.59
CA LEU A 151 0.43 13.84 8.91
C LEU A 151 -0.80 13.53 8.04
N GLN A 152 -1.73 14.48 7.94
CA GLN A 152 -2.90 14.33 7.08
C GLN A 152 -2.50 14.10 5.61
N ARG A 153 -1.48 14.83 5.11
CA ARG A 153 -0.97 14.67 3.74
C ARG A 153 -0.41 13.27 3.52
N GLN A 154 0.42 12.75 4.43
CA GLN A 154 0.99 11.41 4.32
C GLN A 154 -0.10 10.32 4.29
N ILE A 155 -1.13 10.44 5.14
CA ILE A 155 -2.27 9.51 5.14
C ILE A 155 -2.99 9.55 3.80
N PHE A 156 -3.26 10.74 3.25
CA PHE A 156 -3.91 10.86 1.95
C PHE A 156 -3.06 10.33 0.81
N ASP A 157 -1.75 10.53 0.84
CA ASP A 157 -0.84 10.01 -0.18
C ASP A 157 -0.81 8.47 -0.16
N ILE A 158 -0.88 7.82 1.00
CA ILE A 158 -0.98 6.35 1.13
C ILE A 158 -2.30 5.81 0.59
N VAL A 159 -3.40 6.52 0.86
CA VAL A 159 -4.76 6.07 0.51
C VAL A 159 -5.14 6.42 -0.93
N ARG A 160 -4.42 7.35 -1.57
CA ARG A 160 -4.68 7.78 -2.95
C ARG A 160 -4.64 6.57 -3.89
N GLY A 161 -5.76 6.31 -4.57
CA GLY A 161 -5.91 5.19 -5.51
C GLY A 161 -6.16 3.83 -4.86
N ARG A 162 -6.16 3.73 -3.52
CA ARG A 162 -6.31 2.48 -2.75
C ARG A 162 -7.50 2.49 -1.79
N VAL A 163 -8.41 3.46 -1.93
CA VAL A 163 -9.59 3.63 -1.05
C VAL A 163 -10.45 2.36 -0.98
N GLY A 164 -10.53 1.58 -2.07
CA GLY A 164 -11.24 0.31 -2.11
C GLY A 164 -10.66 -0.79 -1.22
N GLU A 165 -9.39 -0.68 -0.80
CA GLU A 165 -8.75 -1.60 0.16
C GLU A 165 -9.15 -1.30 1.61
N LEU A 166 -9.77 -0.15 1.89
CA LEU A 166 -10.27 0.21 3.21
C LEU A 166 -11.56 -0.56 3.52
N SER A 167 -11.42 -1.81 3.94
CA SER A 167 -12.54 -2.60 4.43
C SER A 167 -12.92 -2.25 5.87
N SER A 168 -14.18 -2.50 6.21
CA SER A 168 -14.70 -2.49 7.58
C SER A 168 -14.68 -1.13 8.31
N LEU A 169 -14.76 0.02 7.65
CA LEU A 169 -14.77 1.38 8.26
C LEU A 169 -15.95 1.70 9.21
N THR A 170 -16.76 0.71 9.60
CA THR A 170 -17.94 0.86 10.45
C THR A 170 -17.66 0.62 11.93
N VAL A 171 -16.63 -0.16 12.27
CA VAL A 171 -16.30 -0.53 13.67
C VAL A 171 -15.13 0.33 14.14
N MET A 172 -15.43 1.29 15.01
CA MET A 172 -14.48 2.22 15.60
C MET A 172 -13.59 1.54 16.67
N PRO A 173 -12.37 2.07 16.95
CA PRO A 173 -11.43 1.55 17.95
C PRO A 173 -12.03 1.31 19.33
N ASP A 174 -12.88 2.23 19.81
CA ASP A 174 -13.55 2.19 21.11
C ASP A 174 -14.51 1.01 21.27
N LYS A 175 -15.19 0.62 20.17
CA LYS A 175 -16.18 -0.46 20.13
C LYS A 175 -15.60 -1.80 19.70
N GLY A 176 -14.45 -1.78 19.03
CA GLY A 176 -13.84 -2.96 18.42
C GLY A 176 -12.96 -3.79 19.36
N GLY A 177 -12.50 -3.22 20.50
CA GLY A 177 -11.60 -3.93 21.41
C GLY A 177 -10.36 -4.48 20.70
N ASP A 178 -9.86 -5.64 21.12
CA ASP A 178 -8.71 -6.27 20.48
C ASP A 178 -8.96 -6.73 19.04
N ALA A 179 -10.21 -7.02 18.68
CA ALA A 179 -10.59 -7.37 17.31
C ALA A 179 -10.37 -6.21 16.33
N TYR A 180 -10.31 -4.96 16.82
CA TYR A 180 -9.91 -3.82 16.00
C TYR A 180 -8.49 -3.98 15.42
N LEU A 181 -7.59 -4.64 16.17
CA LEU A 181 -6.18 -4.77 15.82
C LEU A 181 -5.94 -5.69 14.62
N GLU A 182 -6.90 -6.58 14.31
CA GLU A 182 -6.84 -7.46 13.14
C GLU A 182 -6.79 -6.69 11.83
N ARG A 183 -7.29 -5.44 11.82
CA ARG A 183 -7.24 -4.54 10.65
C ARG A 183 -5.83 -4.27 10.18
N PHE A 184 -4.87 -4.22 11.10
CA PHE A 184 -3.46 -3.97 10.76
C PHE A 184 -2.80 -5.17 10.08
N GLN A 185 -3.49 -6.30 9.93
CA GLN A 185 -3.06 -7.37 9.03
C GLN A 185 -3.27 -6.96 7.56
N ILE A 186 -4.19 -6.03 7.28
CA ILE A 186 -4.40 -5.47 5.94
C ILE A 186 -3.30 -4.43 5.65
N PRO A 187 -2.62 -4.50 4.48
CA PRO A 187 -1.48 -3.65 4.16
C PRO A 187 -1.76 -2.14 4.32
N ILE A 188 -2.88 -1.64 3.79
CA ILE A 188 -3.20 -0.20 3.84
C ILE A 188 -3.32 0.33 5.27
N TRP A 189 -3.96 -0.42 6.18
CA TRP A 189 -4.11 -0.03 7.58
C TRP A 189 -2.77 -0.07 8.32
N LYS A 190 -1.91 -1.05 8.01
CA LYS A 190 -0.56 -1.13 8.57
C LYS A 190 0.31 0.04 8.12
N GLU A 191 0.29 0.38 6.83
CA GLU A 191 1.06 1.50 6.27
C GLU A 191 0.65 2.82 6.91
N ILE A 192 -0.65 3.04 7.11
CA ILE A 192 -1.16 4.23 7.81
C ILE A 192 -0.66 4.25 9.26
N LEU A 193 -0.70 3.13 9.99
CA LEU A 193 -0.18 3.06 11.35
C LEU A 193 1.32 3.35 11.43
N ILE A 194 2.10 2.81 10.48
CA ILE A 194 3.55 3.06 10.37
C ILE A 194 3.84 4.52 10.03
N ALA A 195 2.99 5.20 9.26
CA ALA A 195 3.15 6.62 8.98
C ALA A 195 2.82 7.51 10.19
N VAL A 196 1.78 7.15 10.95
CA VAL A 196 1.36 7.91 12.15
C VAL A 196 2.36 7.77 13.30
N HIS A 197 2.90 6.57 13.51
CA HIS A 197 3.78 6.24 14.65
C HIS A 197 5.01 7.15 14.83
N PRO A 198 5.86 7.40 13.81
CA PRO A 198 7.04 8.25 13.97
C PRO A 198 6.70 9.73 14.15
N MET A 199 5.53 10.18 13.68
CA MET A 199 5.13 11.59 13.79
C MET A 199 4.60 11.93 15.18
N ILE A 200 3.90 11.00 15.82
CA ILE A 200 3.24 11.22 17.12
C ILE A 200 4.04 10.61 18.29
N GLY A 201 4.82 9.56 18.01
CA GLY A 201 5.52 8.80 19.03
C GLY A 201 4.59 7.94 19.89
N ALA A 202 4.95 7.77 21.16
CA ALA A 202 4.32 6.87 22.11
C ALA A 202 3.03 7.43 22.76
N GLN A 203 2.07 7.92 21.96
CA GLN A 203 0.84 8.55 22.47
C GLN A 203 -0.46 7.95 21.94
N PHE A 204 -0.40 6.74 21.37
CA PHE A 204 -1.59 6.03 20.98
C PHE A 204 -2.51 5.76 22.19
N GLN A 205 -3.80 5.92 21.96
CA GLN A 205 -4.87 5.78 22.94
C GLN A 205 -5.62 4.45 22.77
N GLY A 206 -6.31 4.03 23.83
CA GLY A 206 -7.17 2.85 23.82
C GLY A 206 -6.44 1.57 23.41
N VAL A 207 -7.05 0.80 22.51
CA VAL A 207 -6.51 -0.51 22.06
C VAL A 207 -5.20 -0.40 21.28
N LEU A 208 -4.87 0.80 20.76
CA LEU A 208 -3.60 1.06 20.09
C LEU A 208 -2.46 1.42 21.05
N ALA A 209 -2.73 1.63 22.35
CA ALA A 209 -1.69 2.01 23.32
C ALA A 209 -0.52 1.01 23.40
N LYS A 210 -0.72 -0.25 22.98
CA LYS A 210 0.36 -1.24 22.88
C LYS A 210 1.48 -0.82 21.90
N PHE A 211 1.16 -0.01 20.88
CA PHE A 211 2.14 0.50 19.91
C PHE A 211 2.98 1.67 20.46
N ASN A 212 2.71 2.12 21.69
CA ASN A 212 3.60 3.04 22.39
C ASN A 212 4.92 2.38 22.78
N THR A 213 4.93 1.06 22.93
CA THR A 213 6.13 0.28 23.28
C THR A 213 6.52 -0.73 22.20
N GLN A 214 5.59 -1.09 21.31
CA GLN A 214 5.81 -2.03 20.22
C GLN A 214 5.93 -1.30 18.89
N ASP A 215 6.89 -1.71 18.06
CA ASP A 215 7.04 -1.20 16.70
C ASP A 215 5.93 -1.78 15.78
N PRO A 216 5.05 -0.93 15.19
CA PRO A 216 4.03 -1.37 14.24
C PRO A 216 4.57 -2.12 13.02
N ALA A 217 5.83 -1.93 12.64
CA ALA A 217 6.46 -2.64 11.53
C ALA A 217 6.49 -4.16 11.75
N THR A 218 6.49 -4.60 13.02
CA THR A 218 6.52 -6.02 13.41
C THR A 218 5.21 -6.76 13.15
N ILE A 219 4.10 -6.06 12.88
CA ILE A 219 2.81 -6.69 12.58
C ILE A 219 2.94 -7.50 11.29
N ILE A 220 2.63 -8.79 11.33
CA ILE A 220 2.65 -9.62 10.12
C ILE A 220 1.45 -9.24 9.25
N SER A 221 1.71 -8.61 8.11
CA SER A 221 0.66 -8.32 7.13
C SER A 221 0.22 -9.62 6.45
N GLN A 222 -1.08 -9.88 6.42
CA GLN A 222 -1.65 -10.79 5.44
C GLN A 222 -1.59 -10.10 4.07
N ARG A 223 -0.46 -10.22 3.38
CA ARG A 223 -0.49 -10.01 1.93
C ARG A 223 -1.27 -11.18 1.35
N GLU A 224 -2.54 -10.96 1.04
CA GLU A 224 -3.26 -11.89 0.18
C GLU A 224 -2.44 -12.04 -1.12
N SER A 225 -2.15 -13.28 -1.51
CA SER A 225 -1.51 -13.54 -2.81
C SER A 225 -2.38 -12.91 -3.90
N THR A 226 -1.76 -12.33 -4.92
CA THR A 226 -2.45 -11.75 -6.08
C THR A 226 -3.44 -12.75 -6.71
N LEU A 227 -3.13 -14.05 -6.65
CA LEU A 227 -4.02 -15.14 -7.07
C LEU A 227 -5.30 -15.20 -6.22
N ILE A 228 -5.17 -15.11 -4.90
CA ILE A 228 -6.29 -15.15 -3.96
C ILE A 228 -7.18 -13.91 -4.13
N SER A 229 -6.58 -12.73 -4.33
CA SER A 229 -7.33 -11.50 -4.62
C SER A 229 -8.07 -11.58 -5.97
N ALA A 230 -7.44 -12.13 -7.01
CA ALA A 230 -8.07 -12.33 -8.32
C ALA A 230 -9.24 -13.31 -8.26
N ILE A 231 -9.10 -14.42 -7.52
CA ILE A 231 -10.17 -15.40 -7.32
C ILE A 231 -11.32 -14.80 -6.51
N ARG A 232 -11.02 -14.06 -5.45
CA ARG A 232 -12.04 -13.32 -4.68
C ARG A 232 -12.83 -12.38 -5.57
N LEU A 233 -12.16 -11.63 -6.44
CA LEU A 233 -12.83 -10.73 -7.39
C LEU A 233 -13.66 -11.49 -8.41
N GLY A 234 -13.14 -12.62 -8.92
CA GLY A 234 -13.87 -13.49 -9.85
C GLY A 234 -15.18 -14.02 -9.27
N ILE A 235 -15.16 -14.49 -8.01
CA ILE A 235 -16.36 -14.98 -7.31
C ILE A 235 -17.42 -13.89 -7.20
N ARG A 236 -17.04 -12.62 -6.97
CA ARG A 236 -17.98 -11.49 -6.91
C ARG A 236 -18.67 -11.20 -8.25
N GLN A 237 -18.02 -11.54 -9.37
CA GLN A 237 -18.53 -11.28 -10.71
C GLN A 237 -19.45 -12.39 -11.24
N VAL A 238 -19.52 -13.53 -10.54
CA VAL A 238 -20.45 -14.62 -10.88
C VAL A 238 -21.88 -14.11 -10.75
N PRO A 239 -22.70 -14.12 -11.82
CA PRO A 239 -24.06 -13.57 -11.81
C PRO A 239 -24.92 -14.11 -10.66
N GLU A 240 -24.81 -15.41 -10.37
CA GLU A 240 -25.51 -16.11 -9.29
C GLU A 240 -25.12 -15.60 -7.89
N VAL A 241 -23.88 -15.14 -7.73
CA VAL A 241 -23.38 -14.54 -6.49
C VAL A 241 -23.78 -13.06 -6.44
N ALA A 242 -23.61 -12.32 -7.53
CA ALA A 242 -23.88 -10.88 -7.62
C ALA A 242 -25.36 -10.54 -7.44
N GLN A 243 -26.26 -11.39 -7.94
CA GLN A 243 -27.72 -11.22 -7.88
C GLN A 243 -28.34 -11.74 -6.58
N ASN A 244 -27.61 -12.54 -5.80
CA ASN A 244 -28.11 -13.12 -4.55
C ASN A 244 -27.61 -12.31 -3.32
N PRO A 245 -28.49 -11.61 -2.58
CA PRO A 245 -28.11 -10.80 -1.42
C PRO A 245 -27.40 -11.60 -0.32
N ALA A 246 -27.74 -12.88 -0.15
CA ALA A 246 -27.11 -13.74 0.85
C ALA A 246 -25.64 -14.07 0.47
N LEU A 247 -25.38 -14.25 -0.83
CA LEU A 247 -24.05 -14.65 -1.35
C LEU A 247 -23.15 -13.44 -1.66
N ARG A 248 -23.72 -12.29 -2.01
CA ARG A 248 -22.99 -11.05 -2.26
C ARG A 248 -22.41 -10.42 -0.99
N SER A 249 -22.88 -10.84 0.19
CA SER A 249 -22.38 -10.32 1.46
C SER A 249 -20.88 -10.59 1.63
N ASP A 250 -20.14 -9.61 2.20
CA ASP A 250 -18.71 -9.75 2.45
C ASP A 250 -18.43 -10.95 3.38
N GLN A 251 -19.32 -11.21 4.33
CA GLN A 251 -19.24 -12.37 5.23
C GLN A 251 -19.36 -13.71 4.50
N ALA A 252 -20.29 -13.85 3.54
CA ALA A 252 -20.40 -15.07 2.75
C ALA A 252 -19.16 -15.29 1.87
N LEU A 253 -18.61 -14.20 1.32
CA LEU A 253 -17.38 -14.23 0.55
C LEU A 253 -16.17 -14.63 1.41
N ASP A 254 -16.07 -14.14 2.63
CA ASP A 254 -14.98 -14.54 3.53
C ASP A 254 -15.07 -16.01 3.91
N ILE A 255 -16.27 -16.54 4.20
CA ILE A 255 -16.47 -17.96 4.51
C ILE A 255 -16.01 -18.86 3.36
N ILE A 256 -16.36 -18.52 2.11
CA ILE A 256 -15.91 -19.31 0.95
C ILE A 256 -14.41 -19.16 0.74
N MET A 257 -13.86 -17.95 0.85
CA MET A 257 -12.41 -17.71 0.70
C MET A 257 -11.60 -18.46 1.74
N THR A 258 -12.03 -18.52 3.01
CA THR A 258 -11.37 -19.33 4.05
C THR A 258 -11.33 -20.81 3.70
N LYS A 259 -12.39 -21.33 3.05
CA LYS A 259 -12.46 -22.74 2.64
C LYS A 259 -11.59 -23.04 1.42
N ILE A 260 -11.57 -22.18 0.41
CA ILE A 260 -10.88 -22.46 -0.86
C ILE A 260 -9.40 -22.07 -0.85
N THR A 261 -9.01 -21.07 -0.05
CA THR A 261 -7.63 -20.54 -0.02
C THR A 261 -6.58 -21.63 0.24
N PRO A 262 -6.75 -22.55 1.22
CA PRO A 262 -5.77 -23.62 1.44
C PRO A 262 -5.59 -24.55 0.24
N PHE A 263 -6.66 -24.85 -0.51
CA PHE A 263 -6.60 -25.70 -1.70
C PHE A 263 -5.91 -24.99 -2.86
N ILE A 264 -6.21 -23.70 -3.06
CA ILE A 264 -5.59 -22.89 -4.10
C ILE A 264 -4.10 -22.75 -3.84
N VAL A 265 -3.71 -22.44 -2.60
CA VAL A 265 -2.30 -22.28 -2.22
C VAL A 265 -1.54 -23.60 -2.39
N ALA A 266 -2.11 -24.73 -1.96
CA ALA A 266 -1.50 -26.05 -2.13
C ALA A 266 -1.34 -26.41 -3.61
N TRP A 267 -2.40 -26.26 -4.41
CA TRP A 267 -2.36 -26.49 -5.85
C TRP A 267 -1.31 -25.61 -6.54
N ALA A 268 -1.32 -24.30 -6.28
CA ALA A 268 -0.39 -23.37 -6.90
C ALA A 268 1.07 -23.67 -6.53
N SER A 269 1.33 -24.04 -5.27
CA SER A 269 2.67 -24.45 -4.81
C SER A 269 3.14 -25.73 -5.51
N GLU A 270 2.26 -26.73 -5.66
CA GLU A 270 2.55 -27.97 -6.38
C GLU A 270 2.87 -27.70 -7.86
N GLN A 271 2.08 -26.88 -8.54
CA GLN A 271 2.32 -26.51 -9.93
C GLN A 271 3.64 -25.74 -10.11
N CYS A 272 3.94 -24.78 -9.24
CA CYS A 272 5.21 -24.05 -9.28
C CYS A 272 6.42 -24.99 -9.05
N THR A 273 6.30 -25.92 -8.09
CA THR A 273 7.36 -26.89 -7.78
C THR A 273 7.62 -27.81 -8.96
N GLU A 274 6.56 -28.36 -9.55
CA GLU A 274 6.67 -29.27 -10.69
C GLU A 274 7.21 -28.57 -11.93
N ALA A 275 6.76 -27.34 -12.21
CA ALA A 275 7.26 -26.59 -13.34
C ALA A 275 8.77 -26.24 -13.20
N LEU A 276 9.23 -25.90 -11.99
CA LEU A 276 10.66 -25.70 -11.72
C LEU A 276 11.46 -27.01 -11.84
N ARG A 277 10.88 -28.16 -11.43
CA ARG A 277 11.50 -29.49 -11.60
C ARG A 277 11.70 -29.80 -13.09
N VAL A 278 10.66 -29.61 -13.91
CA VAL A 278 10.69 -29.82 -15.36
C VAL A 278 11.76 -28.93 -16.02
N GLN A 279 11.82 -27.64 -15.66
CA GLN A 279 12.85 -26.70 -16.13
C GLN A 279 14.28 -27.16 -15.78
N ARG A 280 14.53 -27.62 -14.54
CA ARG A 280 15.84 -28.13 -14.12
C ARG A 280 16.25 -29.42 -14.83
N SER A 281 15.28 -30.27 -15.15
CA SER A 281 15.51 -31.53 -15.86
C SER A 281 15.66 -31.40 -17.38
N GLY A 282 15.53 -30.19 -17.93
CA GLY A 282 15.62 -29.95 -19.38
C GLY A 282 14.46 -30.55 -20.18
N GLN A 283 13.35 -30.91 -19.53
CA GLN A 283 12.19 -31.56 -20.14
C GLN A 283 11.22 -30.57 -20.81
N ALA A 284 11.44 -29.26 -20.65
CA ALA A 284 10.66 -28.20 -21.29
C ALA A 284 11.60 -27.11 -21.86
N PRO A 285 11.11 -26.28 -22.81
CA PRO A 285 11.85 -25.13 -23.30
C PRO A 285 12.32 -24.22 -22.15
N PRO A 286 13.58 -23.76 -22.16
CA PRO A 286 14.13 -22.96 -21.07
C PRO A 286 13.39 -21.63 -20.97
N TRP A 287 12.94 -21.31 -19.77
CA TRP A 287 12.30 -20.04 -19.49
C TRP A 287 13.32 -18.89 -19.43
N PRO A 288 12.90 -17.66 -19.79
CA PRO A 288 13.68 -16.46 -19.52
C PRO A 288 13.97 -16.31 -18.02
N PRO A 289 15.12 -15.73 -17.62
CA PRO A 289 15.48 -15.52 -16.22
C PRO A 289 14.43 -14.76 -15.40
N SER A 290 13.71 -13.82 -16.03
CA SER A 290 12.62 -13.06 -15.40
C SER A 290 11.44 -13.94 -14.97
N ILE A 291 11.10 -14.96 -15.76
CA ILE A 291 10.01 -15.90 -15.47
C ILE A 291 10.44 -16.87 -14.36
N LEU A 292 11.67 -17.36 -14.40
CA LEU A 292 12.23 -18.20 -13.33
C LEU A 292 12.25 -17.46 -11.98
N GLN A 293 12.65 -16.19 -11.98
CA GLN A 293 12.67 -15.36 -10.77
C GLN A 293 11.24 -15.09 -10.26
N SER A 294 10.29 -14.84 -11.15
CA SER A 294 8.88 -14.63 -10.80
C SER A 294 8.26 -15.88 -10.16
N VAL A 295 8.40 -17.05 -10.79
CA VAL A 295 7.85 -18.32 -10.30
C VAL A 295 8.51 -18.74 -8.98
N THR A 296 9.81 -18.53 -8.83
CA THR A 296 10.53 -18.84 -7.58
C THR A 296 10.10 -17.90 -6.44
N SER A 297 9.91 -16.62 -6.73
CA SER A 297 9.39 -15.63 -5.76
C SER A 297 7.98 -15.97 -5.31
N GLU A 298 7.11 -16.38 -6.25
CA GLU A 298 5.74 -16.76 -5.93
C GLU A 298 5.67 -18.06 -5.12
N LEU A 299 6.48 -19.07 -5.47
CA LEU A 299 6.58 -20.30 -4.67
C LEU A 299 6.96 -20.01 -3.22
N LYS A 300 7.99 -19.17 -3.00
CA LYS A 300 8.41 -18.76 -1.65
C LYS A 300 7.28 -18.09 -0.86
N LYS A 301 6.45 -17.28 -1.52
CA LYS A 301 5.28 -16.65 -0.87
C LYS A 301 4.21 -17.70 -0.53
N LEU A 302 3.91 -18.61 -1.44
CA LEU A 302 2.90 -19.66 -1.23
C LEU A 302 3.30 -20.62 -0.09
N GLU A 303 4.59 -20.97 0.00
CA GLU A 303 5.13 -21.79 1.10
C GLU A 303 4.99 -21.11 2.47
N THR A 304 5.12 -19.77 2.54
CA THR A 304 4.88 -19.03 3.80
C THR A 304 3.41 -19.01 4.23
N MET A 305 2.49 -19.29 3.31
CA MET A 305 1.05 -19.33 3.57
C MET A 305 0.53 -20.73 3.91
N LEU A 306 1.32 -21.79 3.68
CA LEU A 306 0.94 -23.15 4.06
C LEU A 306 1.17 -23.37 5.56
N PRO A 307 0.21 -23.95 6.28
CA PRO A 307 0.47 -24.43 7.64
C PRO A 307 1.57 -25.49 7.57
N GLN A 308 2.64 -25.30 8.37
CA GLN A 308 3.75 -26.26 8.49
C GLN A 308 3.19 -27.68 8.63
N PRO A 309 3.67 -28.67 7.85
CA PRO A 309 3.14 -30.01 7.93
C PRO A 309 3.39 -30.56 9.34
N LYS A 310 2.33 -30.71 10.14
CA LYS A 310 2.35 -31.61 11.29
C LYS A 310 2.74 -32.97 10.72
N ARG A 311 3.95 -33.44 11.04
CA ARG A 311 4.43 -34.78 10.67
C ARG A 311 3.35 -35.78 11.07
N ARG A 312 2.59 -36.26 10.08
CA ARG A 312 1.66 -37.37 10.25
C ARG A 312 2.51 -38.63 10.31
N THR A 313 2.78 -39.12 11.52
CA THR A 313 3.13 -40.52 11.74
C THR A 313 1.91 -41.34 11.35
N VAL A 314 2.00 -42.11 10.27
CA VAL A 314 0.93 -43.04 9.85
C VAL A 314 1.27 -44.42 10.44
N PRO A 315 0.47 -44.98 11.37
CA PRO A 315 0.82 -46.22 12.09
C PRO A 315 0.42 -47.51 11.37
N TRP A 316 0.53 -47.64 10.04
CA TRP A 316 0.08 -48.87 9.38
C TRP A 316 0.89 -49.19 8.12
N LEU A 317 2.10 -49.68 8.31
CA LEU A 317 2.79 -50.56 7.37
C LEU A 317 3.65 -51.51 8.21
N GLN A 318 2.99 -52.49 8.83
CA GLN A 318 3.67 -53.70 9.28
C GLN A 318 4.16 -54.44 8.04
N SER A 319 5.48 -54.58 7.97
CA SER A 319 6.20 -55.36 6.98
C SER A 319 5.68 -56.80 6.92
N SER A 320 5.03 -57.17 5.82
CA SER A 320 4.87 -58.56 5.43
C SER A 320 6.04 -58.92 4.51
N ALA A 321 7.07 -59.52 5.08
CA ALA A 321 8.12 -60.18 4.29
C ALA A 321 7.63 -61.59 3.91
N VAL A 322 7.54 -61.85 2.61
CA VAL A 322 7.41 -63.19 2.04
C VAL A 322 8.66 -63.46 1.19
N PRO A 323 9.27 -64.66 1.27
CA PRO A 323 10.68 -64.87 0.96
C PRO A 323 10.92 -65.16 -0.53
N GLN A 324 12.02 -64.63 -1.07
CA GLN A 324 12.55 -65.07 -2.35
C GLN A 324 13.80 -65.93 -2.14
N SER A 325 13.63 -67.24 -2.31
CA SER A 325 14.71 -68.13 -2.71
C SER A 325 14.82 -68.10 -4.24
N SER A 326 16.05 -67.95 -4.76
CA SER A 326 16.71 -68.94 -5.64
C SER A 326 17.77 -68.33 -6.55
N LEU A 327 19.00 -68.81 -6.33
CA LEU A 327 19.90 -69.41 -7.32
C LEU A 327 20.40 -68.55 -8.51
N ARG A 328 21.69 -68.20 -8.45
CA ARG A 328 22.82 -68.75 -9.25
C ARG A 328 24.03 -67.82 -9.03
N SER A 329 25.24 -68.30 -8.80
CA SER A 329 26.04 -69.00 -9.81
C SER A 329 27.27 -69.70 -9.20
N ASN A 330 27.65 -70.81 -9.85
CA ASN A 330 28.80 -71.68 -9.61
C ASN A 330 30.17 -71.02 -9.83
N SER A 331 31.19 -71.51 -9.10
CA SER A 331 32.54 -71.90 -9.58
C SER A 331 33.38 -72.33 -8.36
N ALA A 332 33.52 -73.62 -8.02
CA ALA A 332 34.40 -74.66 -8.59
C ALA A 332 35.83 -74.70 -8.00
N TYR A 333 36.23 -75.92 -7.59
CA TYR A 333 37.57 -76.44 -7.19
C TYR A 333 38.05 -76.05 -5.77
N ARG A 334 38.65 -76.91 -4.92
CA ARG A 334 39.46 -78.11 -5.18
C ARG A 334 39.79 -78.88 -3.86
N ILE A 335 39.70 -80.22 -3.92
CA ILE A 335 40.61 -81.28 -3.38
C ILE A 335 40.83 -81.44 -1.84
N SER A 336 40.49 -82.65 -1.35
CA SER A 336 40.98 -83.35 -0.15
C SER A 336 42.24 -84.17 -0.46
N PRO A 337 42.97 -84.67 0.55
CA PRO A 337 42.64 -85.99 1.11
C PRO A 337 42.11 -85.96 2.54
#